data_AF-A0A243GUL9-F1
#
_entry.id   AF-A0A243GUL9-F1
#
_cell.length_a   1.000
_cell.length_b   1.000
_cell.length_c   1.000
_cell.angle_alpha   90.00
_cell.angle_beta   90.00
_cell.angle_gamma   90.00
#
_symmetry.space_group_name_H-M   'P 1'
#
loop_
_entity.id
_entity.type
_entity.pdbx_description
1 polymer ?
#
loop_
_entity_poly.entity_id
_entity_poly.type
_entity_poly.pdbx_seq_one_letter_code
_entity_poly.pdbx_strand_id
1 'polypeptide(L)'
;MRSEFILSEYISSQGDCAPENSVHIDCFGAVPNSGNDSSLAIQQAINYCVANRISTVRITGVNTYKIVKPIVIKSNVRLELDPTVTLQIDGDFNAFELQQNASITGGTVQVINSVFQSAVIYISGSQQIEVPNHSLISNINIINATSSYKGKAIHFYCQKAWDYISFFQVNFIQIKNFQTAIHLKTEYIDDINTPCWINANVFQSIFIDGCQYGIEVDGNSDLPNESSGNTFHDIQVQCRQQTKKVIRCTGAYNTFDCMIWDTYRMSSEQIVIEFSSNSHRNYLFSNLLSTTIVDKGQYNVCKSTYEESLRIQLPITLNKPHLIGNQDDILVNAQQKYTIKQVSGKLPYGGNLVNCFNLIDEQSVNYIDVPDSNPVVIELDFTNNPIKMLNCFGMYFGWGESPKKIKVEYALSATGNWVVASDVPLNVGDTIISNMKASQLYKVRITLSGYSQDHKRFRINRMFARSSMENGNAWLATTGGRMFGDIEIEASKGIIMKTASGAKWKVTINEAGQLITTKIT
;
A
#
# COMPACT_ATOMS: atom_id res chain seq x y z
N MET A 1 44.93 -44.52 -32.35
CA MET A 1 43.96 -45.46 -32.94
C MET A 1 42.66 -45.29 -32.16
N ARG A 2 41.54 -45.22 -32.91
CA ARG A 2 40.22 -44.69 -32.57
C ARG A 2 39.65 -45.11 -31.20
N SER A 3 39.16 -44.13 -30.43
CA SER A 3 38.11 -44.34 -29.43
C SER A 3 36.75 -44.21 -30.11
N GLU A 4 35.95 -45.27 -30.07
CA GLU A 4 34.56 -45.26 -30.52
C GLU A 4 33.71 -44.48 -29.50
N PHE A 5 33.19 -43.33 -29.94
CA PHE A 5 32.03 -42.70 -29.32
C PHE A 5 30.79 -43.43 -29.86
N ILE A 6 30.08 -44.13 -29.00
CA ILE A 6 28.72 -44.58 -29.28
C ILE A 6 27.81 -43.36 -29.11
N LEU A 7 27.50 -42.71 -30.23
CA LEU A 7 26.33 -41.84 -30.36
C LEU A 7 25.09 -42.72 -30.18
N SER A 8 24.32 -42.49 -29.11
CA SER A 8 22.96 -43.03 -29.05
C SER A 8 22.12 -42.32 -30.10
N GLU A 9 21.64 -43.08 -31.09
CA GLU A 9 20.69 -42.62 -32.11
C GLU A 9 19.40 -42.13 -31.42
N TYR A 10 19.22 -40.82 -31.35
CA TYR A 10 17.92 -40.20 -31.07
C TYR A 10 17.26 -39.88 -32.41
N ILE A 11 16.66 -40.90 -33.03
CA ILE A 11 15.74 -40.71 -34.15
C ILE A 11 14.34 -40.90 -33.57
N SER A 12 13.67 -39.80 -33.19
CA SER A 12 12.27 -39.86 -32.77
C SER A 12 11.40 -40.11 -34.00
N SER A 13 10.55 -41.12 -33.90
CA SER A 13 9.54 -41.40 -34.91
C SER A 13 8.42 -40.34 -34.82
N GLN A 14 7.68 -40.10 -35.91
CA GLN A 14 6.55 -39.15 -35.90
C GLN A 14 5.48 -39.45 -34.84
N GLY A 15 5.42 -40.69 -34.32
CA GLY A 15 4.53 -41.07 -33.22
C GLY A 15 4.95 -40.53 -31.84
N ASP A 16 6.22 -40.20 -31.64
CA ASP A 16 6.75 -39.66 -30.37
C ASP A 16 6.63 -38.12 -30.27
N CYS A 17 6.22 -37.47 -31.36
CA CYS A 17 6.23 -36.01 -31.47
C CYS A 17 4.99 -35.29 -30.91
N ALA A 18 3.90 -36.03 -30.69
CA ALA A 18 2.65 -35.50 -30.18
C ALA A 18 1.86 -36.52 -29.34
N PRO A 19 2.37 -36.96 -28.17
CA PRO A 19 1.58 -37.79 -27.28
C PRO A 19 0.40 -36.96 -26.72
N GLU A 20 -0.79 -37.29 -27.22
CA GLU A 20 -2.17 -36.98 -26.82
C GLU A 20 -2.58 -35.53 -26.48
N ASN A 21 -1.72 -34.64 -25.99
CA ASN A 21 -2.01 -33.21 -25.73
C ASN A 21 -0.76 -32.31 -25.58
N SER A 22 0.42 -32.78 -25.97
CA SER A 22 1.65 -31.97 -25.91
C SER A 22 2.59 -32.25 -27.07
N VAL A 23 3.45 -31.28 -27.42
CA VAL A 23 4.51 -31.46 -28.42
C VAL A 23 5.89 -31.18 -27.84
N HIS A 24 6.89 -31.91 -28.32
CA HIS A 24 8.29 -31.74 -27.92
C HIS A 24 9.05 -30.90 -28.96
N ILE A 25 9.94 -30.01 -28.51
CA ILE A 25 10.68 -29.10 -29.39
C ILE A 25 11.72 -29.82 -30.28
N ASP A 26 12.16 -31.02 -29.89
CA ASP A 26 13.12 -31.83 -30.66
C ASP A 26 12.54 -32.23 -32.02
N CYS A 27 11.22 -32.38 -32.12
CA CYS A 27 10.50 -32.64 -33.37
C CYS A 27 10.50 -31.47 -34.35
N PHE A 28 10.94 -30.29 -33.89
CA PHE A 28 11.07 -29.07 -34.68
C PHE A 28 12.54 -28.69 -34.90
N GLY A 29 13.46 -29.63 -34.69
CA GLY A 29 14.89 -29.46 -34.96
C GLY A 29 15.67 -28.78 -33.85
N ALA A 30 15.13 -28.71 -32.63
CA ALA A 30 15.92 -28.30 -31.47
C ALA A 30 16.97 -29.38 -31.18
N VAL A 31 18.24 -28.97 -31.02
CA VAL A 31 19.32 -29.89 -30.66
C VAL A 31 19.95 -29.43 -29.35
N PRO A 32 19.77 -30.17 -28.24
CA PRO A 32 20.28 -29.77 -26.94
C PRO A 32 21.81 -29.72 -26.93
N ASN A 33 22.38 -28.82 -26.12
CA ASN A 33 23.81 -28.69 -25.87
C ASN A 33 24.68 -28.44 -27.12
N SER A 34 24.06 -28.14 -28.26
CA SER A 34 24.75 -27.93 -29.54
C SER A 34 25.39 -26.55 -29.68
N GLY A 35 24.97 -25.58 -28.85
CA GLY A 35 25.30 -24.16 -29.01
C GLY A 35 24.56 -23.48 -30.17
N ASN A 36 23.74 -24.21 -30.92
CA ASN A 36 22.94 -23.68 -32.03
C ASN A 36 21.66 -23.00 -31.55
N ASP A 37 21.16 -22.07 -32.36
CA ASP A 37 19.88 -21.40 -32.14
C ASP A 37 18.71 -22.40 -32.10
N SER A 38 18.00 -22.43 -30.98
CA SER A 38 16.78 -23.23 -30.77
C SER A 38 15.50 -22.40 -30.77
N SER A 39 15.60 -21.07 -30.94
CA SER A 39 14.45 -20.16 -30.91
C SER A 39 13.43 -20.51 -32.01
N LEU A 40 13.92 -20.86 -33.21
CA LEU A 40 13.06 -21.23 -34.33
C LEU A 40 12.26 -22.52 -34.03
N ALA A 41 12.92 -23.53 -33.49
CA ALA A 41 12.28 -24.80 -33.15
C ALA A 41 11.19 -24.62 -32.08
N ILE A 42 11.48 -23.85 -31.03
CA ILE A 42 10.49 -23.55 -29.97
C ILE A 42 9.30 -22.77 -30.55
N GLN A 43 9.55 -21.74 -31.37
CA GLN A 43 8.48 -20.96 -31.97
C GLN A 43 7.63 -21.79 -32.94
N GLN A 44 8.24 -22.71 -33.69
CA GLN A 44 7.53 -23.64 -34.57
C GLN A 44 6.66 -24.63 -33.77
N ALA A 45 7.15 -25.15 -32.64
CA ALA A 45 6.36 -25.99 -31.75
C ALA A 45 5.13 -25.24 -31.20
N ILE A 46 5.29 -23.99 -30.78
CA ILE A 46 4.18 -23.13 -30.33
C ILE A 46 3.18 -22.88 -31.48
N ASN A 47 3.67 -22.60 -32.69
CA ASN A 47 2.81 -22.40 -33.86
C ASN A 47 2.04 -23.66 -34.22
N TYR A 48 2.68 -24.82 -34.12
CA TYR A 48 2.06 -26.12 -34.35
C TYR A 48 0.95 -26.39 -33.32
N CYS A 49 1.19 -26.06 -32.04
CA CYS A 49 0.17 -26.16 -30.99
C CYS A 49 -1.09 -25.37 -31.35
N VAL A 50 -0.94 -24.11 -31.76
CA VAL A 50 -2.08 -23.27 -32.18
C VAL A 50 -2.78 -23.87 -33.41
N ALA A 51 -2.03 -24.28 -34.43
CA ALA A 51 -2.60 -24.83 -35.67
C ALA A 51 -3.39 -26.13 -35.44
N ASN A 52 -2.99 -26.94 -34.45
CA ASN A 52 -3.55 -28.25 -34.18
C ASN A 52 -4.40 -28.32 -32.90
N ARG A 53 -4.67 -27.17 -32.27
CA ARG A 53 -5.44 -27.06 -31.01
C ARG A 53 -4.85 -27.90 -29.86
N ILE A 54 -3.53 -27.98 -29.81
CA ILE A 54 -2.77 -28.58 -28.71
C ILE A 54 -2.41 -27.45 -27.74
N SER A 55 -2.53 -27.70 -26.43
CA SER A 55 -2.35 -26.65 -25.42
C SER A 55 -0.93 -26.52 -24.90
N THR A 56 -0.04 -27.49 -25.14
CA THR A 56 1.22 -27.58 -24.38
C THR A 56 2.42 -27.88 -25.28
N VAL A 57 3.47 -27.07 -25.13
CA VAL A 57 4.82 -27.34 -25.62
C VAL A 57 5.69 -27.76 -24.44
N ARG A 58 6.40 -28.88 -24.57
CA ARG A 58 7.30 -29.41 -23.54
C ARG A 58 8.75 -29.35 -23.97
N ILE A 59 9.60 -28.95 -23.04
CA ILE A 59 11.06 -29.05 -23.14
C ILE A 59 11.52 -29.92 -21.98
N THR A 60 12.04 -31.11 -22.30
CA THR A 60 12.34 -32.14 -21.29
C THR A 60 13.81 -32.51 -21.24
N GLY A 61 14.24 -33.14 -20.15
CA GLY A 61 15.58 -33.69 -19.98
C GLY A 61 16.61 -32.71 -19.41
N VAL A 62 17.87 -33.16 -19.33
CA VAL A 62 19.00 -32.36 -18.82
C VAL A 62 19.68 -31.65 -19.99
N ASN A 63 19.05 -30.57 -20.45
CA ASN A 63 19.36 -29.96 -21.72
C ASN A 63 19.56 -28.45 -21.62
N THR A 64 20.58 -27.93 -22.30
CA THR A 64 20.79 -26.49 -22.50
C THR A 64 20.46 -26.11 -23.93
N TYR A 65 19.64 -25.07 -24.14
CA TYR A 65 19.27 -24.57 -25.46
C TYR A 65 19.60 -23.08 -25.58
N LYS A 66 20.21 -22.67 -26.70
CA LYS A 66 20.55 -21.28 -26.96
C LYS A 66 19.40 -20.57 -27.67
N ILE A 67 19.01 -19.39 -27.18
CA ILE A 67 17.92 -18.56 -27.69
C ILE A 67 18.51 -17.24 -28.17
N VAL A 68 18.40 -16.94 -29.46
CA VAL A 68 18.91 -15.69 -30.09
C VAL A 68 17.80 -14.83 -30.69
N LYS A 69 16.53 -15.25 -30.56
CA LYS A 69 15.35 -14.50 -31.00
C LYS A 69 14.23 -14.56 -29.96
N PRO A 70 13.31 -13.58 -29.95
CA PRO A 70 12.12 -13.62 -29.10
C PRO A 70 11.28 -14.88 -29.33
N ILE A 71 10.66 -15.36 -28.26
CA ILE A 71 9.67 -16.42 -28.29
C ILE A 71 8.33 -15.84 -27.83
N VAL A 72 7.34 -15.86 -28.72
CA VAL A 72 5.97 -15.45 -28.39
C VAL A 72 5.18 -16.70 -27.99
N ILE A 73 4.84 -16.80 -26.71
CA ILE A 73 3.94 -17.85 -26.20
C ILE A 73 2.52 -17.41 -26.53
N LYS A 74 1.96 -18.04 -27.56
CA LYS A 74 0.67 -17.67 -28.13
C LYS A 74 -0.48 -17.98 -27.18
N SER A 75 -1.61 -17.31 -27.39
CA SER A 75 -2.81 -17.51 -26.60
C SER A 75 -3.21 -18.99 -26.53
N ASN A 76 -3.61 -19.42 -25.32
CA ASN A 76 -3.98 -20.79 -24.99
C ASN A 76 -2.84 -21.83 -25.07
N VAL A 77 -1.58 -21.40 -25.24
CA VAL A 77 -0.42 -22.29 -25.23
C VAL A 77 0.33 -22.16 -23.90
N ARG A 78 0.74 -23.31 -23.36
CA ARG A 78 1.59 -23.45 -22.19
C ARG A 78 2.97 -23.92 -22.62
N LEU A 79 4.00 -23.22 -22.17
CA LEU A 79 5.39 -23.67 -22.30
C LEU A 79 5.83 -24.29 -20.96
N GLU A 80 6.05 -25.60 -20.96
CA GLU A 80 6.45 -26.38 -19.80
C GLU A 80 7.92 -26.82 -19.97
N LEU A 81 8.76 -26.44 -19.01
CA LEU A 81 10.16 -26.83 -18.97
C LEU A 81 10.39 -27.77 -17.79
N ASP A 82 11.09 -28.89 -18.02
CA ASP A 82 11.59 -29.70 -16.92
C ASP A 82 12.54 -28.87 -16.02
N PRO A 83 12.59 -29.13 -14.70
CA PRO A 83 13.46 -28.38 -13.77
C PRO A 83 14.95 -28.39 -14.13
N THR A 84 15.39 -29.37 -14.92
CA THR A 84 16.79 -29.53 -15.37
C THR A 84 17.11 -28.82 -16.68
N VAL A 85 16.12 -28.20 -17.33
CA VAL A 85 16.31 -27.48 -18.59
C VAL A 85 16.82 -26.07 -18.34
N THR A 86 17.81 -25.65 -19.15
CA THR A 86 18.29 -24.26 -19.18
C THR A 86 18.13 -23.64 -20.57
N LEU A 87 17.44 -22.50 -20.65
CA LEU A 87 17.34 -21.68 -21.86
C LEU A 87 18.29 -20.48 -21.75
N GLN A 88 19.32 -20.44 -22.60
CA GLN A 88 20.34 -19.39 -22.61
C GLN A 88 20.00 -18.28 -23.58
N ILE A 89 19.66 -17.10 -23.06
CA ILE A 89 19.35 -15.91 -23.85
C ILE A 89 20.65 -15.23 -24.30
N ASP A 90 20.90 -15.27 -25.60
CA ASP A 90 22.05 -14.65 -26.26
C ASP A 90 21.62 -13.55 -27.25
N GLY A 91 21.24 -12.40 -26.70
CA GLY A 91 20.94 -11.18 -27.43
C GLY A 91 20.26 -10.17 -26.52
N ASP A 92 19.80 -9.05 -27.06
CA ASP A 92 19.00 -8.05 -26.34
C ASP A 92 17.62 -7.93 -26.99
N PHE A 93 16.65 -8.65 -26.42
CA PHE A 93 15.26 -8.67 -26.86
C PHE A 93 14.39 -9.22 -25.72
N ASN A 94 13.07 -8.98 -25.76
CA ASN A 94 12.16 -9.64 -24.83
C ASN A 94 12.17 -11.14 -25.09
N ALA A 95 12.71 -11.94 -24.15
CA ALA A 95 12.96 -13.35 -24.42
C ALA A 95 11.66 -14.15 -24.58
N PHE A 96 10.71 -13.95 -23.67
CA PHE A 96 9.37 -14.51 -23.72
C PHE A 96 8.31 -13.41 -23.67
N GLU A 97 7.47 -13.36 -24.69
CA GLU A 97 6.27 -12.51 -24.70
C GLU A 97 5.04 -13.39 -24.52
N LEU A 98 4.27 -13.15 -23.46
CA LEU A 98 3.08 -13.95 -23.16
C LEU A 98 1.84 -13.24 -23.72
N GLN A 99 1.07 -13.98 -24.53
CA GLN A 99 -0.24 -13.54 -24.96
C GLN A 99 -1.32 -13.87 -23.92
N GLN A 100 -2.53 -13.34 -24.12
CA GLN A 100 -3.69 -13.65 -23.28
C GLN A 100 -3.91 -15.17 -23.15
N ASN A 101 -4.10 -15.67 -21.93
CA ASN A 101 -4.28 -17.09 -21.61
C ASN A 101 -3.07 -17.99 -21.89
N ALA A 102 -1.87 -17.42 -22.04
CA ALA A 102 -0.62 -18.16 -22.16
C ALA A 102 0.06 -18.35 -20.79
N SER A 103 0.84 -19.42 -20.65
CA SER A 103 1.64 -19.64 -19.43
C SER A 103 3.03 -20.18 -19.71
N ILE A 104 3.97 -19.88 -18.82
CA ILE A 104 5.30 -20.48 -18.78
C ILE A 104 5.57 -21.06 -17.40
N THR A 105 6.06 -22.29 -17.35
CA THR A 105 6.32 -22.98 -16.08
C THR A 105 7.60 -23.82 -16.11
N GLY A 106 8.30 -23.87 -14.98
CA GLY A 106 9.45 -24.74 -14.80
C GLY A 106 10.78 -24.19 -15.34
N GLY A 107 11.83 -24.99 -15.18
CA GLY A 107 13.15 -24.77 -15.78
C GLY A 107 13.91 -23.52 -15.30
N THR A 108 15.01 -23.24 -16.01
CA THR A 108 15.86 -22.08 -15.79
C THR A 108 16.00 -21.27 -17.08
N VAL A 109 15.80 -19.96 -17.01
CA VAL A 109 16.13 -19.02 -18.08
C VAL A 109 17.33 -18.20 -17.65
N GLN A 110 18.40 -18.27 -18.44
CA GLN A 110 19.69 -17.67 -18.13
C GLN A 110 20.09 -16.65 -19.19
N VAL A 111 20.24 -15.38 -18.82
CA VAL A 111 20.84 -14.36 -19.69
C VAL A 111 22.35 -14.51 -19.66
N ILE A 112 22.95 -14.75 -20.83
CA ILE A 112 24.41 -14.89 -21.00
C ILE A 112 25.03 -13.73 -21.79
N ASN A 113 24.20 -12.89 -22.42
CA ASN A 113 24.66 -11.75 -23.20
C ASN A 113 24.77 -10.48 -22.35
N SER A 114 25.99 -9.92 -22.25
CA SER A 114 26.28 -8.77 -21.38
C SER A 114 25.62 -7.46 -21.79
N VAL A 115 25.12 -7.35 -23.03
CA VAL A 115 24.42 -6.15 -23.52
C VAL A 115 22.92 -6.17 -23.25
N PHE A 116 22.36 -7.24 -22.70
CA PHE A 116 20.92 -7.39 -22.43
C PHE A 116 20.35 -6.25 -21.58
N GLN A 117 19.29 -5.58 -22.05
CA GLN A 117 18.56 -4.50 -21.39
C GLN A 117 17.04 -4.75 -21.35
N SER A 118 16.58 -5.71 -22.14
CA SER A 118 15.18 -6.09 -22.30
C SER A 118 14.62 -6.87 -21.08
N ALA A 119 13.42 -7.44 -21.22
CA ALA A 119 12.82 -8.30 -20.21
C ALA A 119 12.98 -9.79 -20.54
N VAL A 120 13.20 -10.64 -19.54
CA VAL A 120 13.19 -12.09 -19.77
C VAL A 120 11.77 -12.56 -20.02
N ILE A 121 10.83 -12.17 -19.17
CA ILE A 121 9.40 -12.40 -19.37
C ILE A 121 8.69 -11.06 -19.45
N TYR A 122 8.00 -10.83 -20.58
CA TYR A 122 7.31 -9.59 -20.90
C TYR A 122 5.82 -9.82 -21.11
N ILE A 123 5.00 -9.01 -20.46
CA ILE A 123 3.54 -9.00 -20.58
C ILE A 123 3.13 -7.60 -21.03
N SER A 124 2.51 -7.52 -22.20
CA SER A 124 1.96 -6.26 -22.71
C SER A 124 0.51 -6.11 -22.28
N GLY A 125 0.13 -4.92 -21.81
CA GLY A 125 -1.27 -4.59 -21.53
C GLY A 125 -2.18 -4.61 -22.75
N SER A 126 -1.62 -4.57 -23.97
CA SER A 126 -2.38 -4.80 -25.20
C SER A 126 -3.01 -6.19 -25.30
N GLN A 127 -2.56 -7.13 -24.45
CA GLN A 127 -3.16 -8.46 -24.32
C GLN A 127 -4.45 -8.46 -23.50
N GLN A 128 -4.79 -7.36 -22.82
CA GLN A 128 -6.06 -7.17 -22.15
C GLN A 128 -6.42 -8.36 -21.24
N ILE A 129 -5.52 -8.61 -20.28
CA ILE A 129 -5.63 -9.77 -19.39
C ILE A 129 -6.54 -9.42 -18.22
N GLU A 130 -7.60 -10.21 -18.03
CA GLU A 130 -8.56 -10.10 -16.91
C GLU A 130 -9.22 -11.46 -16.65
N VAL A 131 -10.10 -11.60 -15.64
CA VAL A 131 -10.95 -12.79 -15.50
C VAL A 131 -11.80 -12.98 -16.76
N PRO A 132 -11.90 -14.19 -17.35
CA PRO A 132 -11.50 -15.49 -16.81
C PRO A 132 -10.14 -16.03 -17.34
N ASN A 133 -9.18 -15.18 -17.70
CA ASN A 133 -7.89 -15.65 -18.22
C ASN A 133 -7.10 -16.50 -17.20
N HIS A 134 -6.41 -17.53 -17.70
CA HIS A 134 -5.56 -18.43 -16.91
C HIS A 134 -4.06 -18.17 -17.15
N SER A 135 -3.69 -16.92 -17.43
CA SER A 135 -2.28 -16.56 -17.65
C SER A 135 -1.46 -16.72 -16.37
N LEU A 136 -0.30 -17.36 -16.47
CA LEU A 136 0.50 -17.74 -15.31
C LEU A 136 2.01 -17.78 -15.63
N ILE A 137 2.81 -17.32 -14.67
CA ILE A 137 4.25 -17.63 -14.59
C ILE A 137 4.46 -18.46 -13.32
N SER A 138 5.08 -19.64 -13.41
CA SER A 138 5.39 -20.37 -12.18
C SER A 138 6.61 -21.28 -12.19
N ASN A 139 7.16 -21.56 -11.00
CA ASN A 139 8.21 -22.55 -10.78
C ASN A 139 9.46 -22.32 -11.65
N ILE A 140 9.86 -21.07 -11.88
CA ILE A 140 10.92 -20.71 -12.83
C ILE A 140 12.08 -20.00 -12.14
N ASN A 141 13.30 -20.37 -12.54
CA ASN A 141 14.52 -19.66 -12.19
C ASN A 141 14.90 -18.69 -13.31
N ILE A 142 15.09 -17.41 -12.99
CA ILE A 142 15.47 -16.37 -13.93
C ILE A 142 16.80 -15.77 -13.48
N ILE A 143 17.87 -16.03 -14.23
CA ILE A 143 19.24 -15.73 -13.81
C ILE A 143 19.92 -14.84 -14.84
N ASN A 144 20.43 -13.69 -14.42
CA ASN A 144 21.41 -12.96 -15.20
C ASN A 144 22.81 -13.47 -14.82
N ALA A 145 23.43 -14.24 -15.73
CA ALA A 145 24.77 -14.80 -15.52
C ALA A 145 25.89 -13.81 -15.86
N THR A 146 25.54 -12.60 -16.31
CA THR A 146 26.48 -11.54 -16.67
C THR A 146 26.83 -10.68 -15.46
N SER A 147 27.92 -9.92 -15.57
CA SER A 147 28.34 -8.94 -14.56
C SER A 147 27.71 -7.55 -14.76
N SER A 148 26.84 -7.37 -15.77
CA SER A 148 26.30 -6.05 -16.10
C SER A 148 25.12 -5.65 -15.21
N TYR A 149 24.43 -6.63 -14.62
CA TYR A 149 23.20 -6.45 -13.83
C TYR A 149 22.13 -5.63 -14.55
N LYS A 150 22.06 -5.75 -15.88
CA LYS A 150 21.11 -5.01 -16.72
C LYS A 150 19.84 -5.84 -16.97
N GLY A 151 18.84 -5.19 -17.56
CA GLY A 151 17.58 -5.82 -17.95
C GLY A 151 16.63 -6.12 -16.79
N LYS A 152 15.47 -6.66 -17.16
CA LYS A 152 14.36 -6.97 -16.24
C LYS A 152 14.10 -8.47 -16.26
N ALA A 153 13.82 -9.08 -15.10
CA ALA A 153 13.41 -10.49 -15.12
C ALA A 153 11.94 -10.63 -15.54
N ILE A 154 11.02 -9.90 -14.88
CA ILE A 154 9.60 -9.85 -15.24
C ILE A 154 9.18 -8.39 -15.45
N HIS A 155 8.52 -8.10 -16.57
CA HIS A 155 8.05 -6.76 -16.90
C HIS A 155 6.61 -6.77 -17.39
N PHE A 156 5.73 -6.13 -16.64
CA PHE A 156 4.35 -5.85 -17.03
C PHE A 156 4.31 -4.42 -17.51
N TYR A 157 3.80 -4.19 -18.71
CA TYR A 157 3.89 -2.87 -19.34
C TYR A 157 2.59 -2.49 -20.07
N CYS A 158 1.97 -1.42 -19.59
CA CYS A 158 0.83 -0.77 -20.22
C CYS A 158 1.26 0.63 -20.69
N GLN A 159 1.05 0.95 -21.96
CA GLN A 159 1.54 2.19 -22.55
C GLN A 159 0.50 2.92 -23.40
N LYS A 160 -0.61 2.28 -23.73
CA LYS A 160 -1.66 2.82 -24.58
C LYS A 160 -3.00 2.82 -23.86
N ALA A 161 -3.91 3.66 -24.37
CA ALA A 161 -5.31 3.63 -24.01
C ALA A 161 -5.87 2.20 -24.14
N TRP A 162 -6.60 1.73 -23.11
CA TRP A 162 -7.13 0.37 -23.00
C TRP A 162 -6.10 -0.77 -22.92
N ASP A 163 -4.84 -0.46 -22.58
CA ASP A 163 -3.91 -1.48 -22.13
C ASP A 163 -4.23 -1.84 -20.67
N TYR A 164 -4.43 -3.13 -20.39
CA TYR A 164 -4.60 -3.60 -19.01
C TYR A 164 -4.07 -5.00 -18.74
N ILE A 165 -3.58 -5.18 -17.51
CA ILE A 165 -3.14 -6.46 -16.95
C ILE A 165 -3.71 -6.59 -15.55
N SER A 166 -4.69 -7.50 -15.42
CA SER A 166 -5.42 -7.74 -14.18
C SER A 166 -5.55 -9.21 -13.87
N PHE A 167 -5.56 -9.54 -12.57
CA PHE A 167 -5.74 -10.91 -12.07
C PHE A 167 -4.70 -11.93 -12.57
N PHE A 168 -3.53 -11.48 -13.04
CA PHE A 168 -2.42 -12.33 -13.45
C PHE A 168 -1.76 -12.95 -12.22
N GLN A 169 -1.32 -14.21 -12.33
CA GLN A 169 -0.63 -14.91 -11.26
C GLN A 169 0.86 -15.16 -11.56
N VAL A 170 1.71 -14.91 -10.58
CA VAL A 170 3.15 -15.20 -10.62
C VAL A 170 3.55 -15.93 -9.35
N ASN A 171 3.90 -17.22 -9.45
CA ASN A 171 4.04 -18.09 -8.28
C ASN A 171 5.38 -18.83 -8.27
N PHE A 172 6.06 -18.91 -7.12
CA PHE A 172 7.28 -19.72 -6.94
C PHE A 172 8.39 -19.38 -7.96
N ILE A 173 8.91 -18.16 -7.90
CA ILE A 173 9.98 -17.74 -8.81
C ILE A 173 11.26 -17.41 -8.04
N GLN A 174 12.40 -17.67 -8.68
CA GLN A 174 13.71 -17.25 -8.20
C GLN A 174 14.36 -16.33 -9.21
N ILE A 175 14.79 -15.14 -8.80
CA ILE A 175 15.38 -14.13 -9.69
C ILE A 175 16.77 -13.74 -9.17
N LYS A 176 17.75 -13.67 -10.08
CA LYS A 176 19.13 -13.31 -9.72
C LYS A 176 19.76 -12.29 -10.65
N ASN A 177 20.40 -11.27 -10.08
CA ASN A 177 21.36 -10.35 -10.75
C ASN A 177 20.79 -9.47 -11.88
N PHE A 178 19.52 -9.08 -11.85
CA PHE A 178 18.95 -8.12 -12.83
C PHE A 178 19.02 -6.66 -12.38
N GLN A 179 18.77 -5.73 -13.31
CA GLN A 179 18.56 -4.33 -12.94
C GLN A 179 17.28 -4.23 -12.10
N THR A 180 16.19 -4.81 -12.59
CA THR A 180 14.92 -4.88 -11.87
C THR A 180 14.40 -6.31 -11.88
N ALA A 181 14.03 -6.87 -10.72
CA ALA A 181 13.49 -8.23 -10.67
C ALA A 181 12.05 -8.26 -11.21
N ILE A 182 11.16 -7.45 -10.64
CA ILE A 182 9.77 -7.32 -11.09
C ILE A 182 9.48 -5.84 -11.32
N HIS A 183 9.03 -5.52 -12.53
CA HIS A 183 8.68 -4.16 -12.91
C HIS A 183 7.24 -4.12 -13.43
N LEU A 184 6.39 -3.36 -12.74
CA LEU A 184 5.05 -3.03 -13.22
C LEU A 184 5.10 -1.58 -13.67
N LYS A 185 4.81 -1.32 -14.95
CA LYS A 185 4.87 0.04 -15.49
C LYS A 185 3.63 0.41 -16.30
N THR A 186 3.04 1.55 -15.95
CA THR A 186 1.95 2.20 -16.69
C THR A 186 2.38 3.60 -17.15
N GLU A 187 2.44 3.84 -18.46
CA GLU A 187 2.70 5.17 -19.00
C GLU A 187 1.50 6.09 -18.83
N TYR A 188 1.76 7.39 -18.66
CA TYR A 188 0.72 8.40 -18.57
C TYR A 188 -0.15 8.45 -19.84
N ILE A 189 -1.47 8.50 -19.66
CA ILE A 189 -2.48 8.60 -20.72
C ILE A 189 -3.25 9.91 -20.54
N ASP A 190 -3.50 10.67 -21.60
CA ASP A 190 -4.19 11.97 -21.48
C ASP A 190 -5.69 11.85 -21.18
N ASP A 191 -6.36 10.83 -21.72
CA ASP A 191 -7.81 10.64 -21.59
C ASP A 191 -8.17 9.62 -20.50
N ILE A 192 -8.79 10.11 -19.42
CA ILE A 192 -9.27 9.29 -18.30
C ILE A 192 -10.37 8.30 -18.70
N ASN A 193 -11.07 8.52 -19.82
CA ASN A 193 -12.11 7.61 -20.31
C ASN A 193 -11.54 6.43 -21.09
N THR A 194 -10.25 6.45 -21.39
CA THR A 194 -9.55 5.36 -22.05
C THR A 194 -8.27 5.02 -21.28
N PRO A 195 -8.37 4.67 -20.00
CA PRO A 195 -7.20 4.56 -19.14
C PRO A 195 -6.37 3.32 -19.48
N CYS A 196 -5.20 3.24 -18.86
CA CYS A 196 -4.42 2.01 -18.78
C CYS A 196 -4.19 1.63 -17.31
N TRP A 197 -4.08 0.33 -17.01
CA TRP A 197 -3.86 -0.10 -15.64
C TRP A 197 -3.14 -1.44 -15.49
N ILE A 198 -2.47 -1.61 -14.35
CA ILE A 198 -1.94 -2.88 -13.88
C ILE A 198 -2.45 -3.06 -12.45
N ASN A 199 -3.49 -3.88 -12.26
CA ASN A 199 -4.13 -4.02 -10.95
C ASN A 199 -4.57 -5.44 -10.58
N ALA A 200 -4.79 -5.67 -9.29
CA ALA A 200 -5.29 -6.97 -8.79
C ALA A 200 -4.46 -8.20 -9.19
N ASN A 201 -3.17 -8.04 -9.50
CA ASN A 201 -2.27 -9.15 -9.81
C ASN A 201 -1.70 -9.74 -8.52
N VAL A 202 -1.39 -11.05 -8.54
CA VAL A 202 -0.87 -11.79 -7.38
C VAL A 202 0.52 -12.32 -7.66
N PHE A 203 1.46 -11.96 -6.79
CA PHE A 203 2.84 -12.41 -6.78
C PHE A 203 3.11 -13.15 -5.47
N GLN A 204 3.32 -14.46 -5.55
CA GLN A 204 3.45 -15.32 -4.39
C GLN A 204 4.77 -16.11 -4.40
N SER A 205 5.43 -16.21 -3.24
CA SER A 205 6.64 -17.03 -3.06
C SER A 205 7.77 -16.60 -4.02
N ILE A 206 8.25 -15.38 -3.82
CA ILE A 206 9.21 -14.71 -4.70
C ILE A 206 10.58 -14.62 -4.00
N PHE A 207 11.62 -15.18 -4.61
CA PHE A 207 12.98 -15.13 -4.07
C PHE A 207 13.89 -14.28 -4.99
N ILE A 208 14.47 -13.21 -4.47
CA ILE A 208 15.31 -12.27 -5.25
C ILE A 208 16.72 -12.22 -4.66
N ASP A 209 17.75 -12.44 -5.47
CA ASP A 209 19.16 -12.35 -5.07
C ASP A 209 19.92 -11.33 -5.94
N GLY A 210 20.40 -10.26 -5.31
CA GLY A 210 21.38 -9.36 -5.95
C GLY A 210 20.85 -8.56 -7.14
N CYS A 211 19.55 -8.30 -7.24
CA CYS A 211 19.04 -7.31 -8.18
C CYS A 211 19.36 -5.88 -7.71
N GLN A 212 19.51 -4.93 -8.65
CA GLN A 212 19.67 -3.52 -8.28
C GLN A 212 18.37 -2.95 -7.69
N TYR A 213 17.25 -3.31 -8.29
CA TYR A 213 15.89 -3.02 -7.85
C TYR A 213 15.13 -4.34 -7.70
N GLY A 214 14.50 -4.57 -6.55
CA GLY A 214 13.68 -5.76 -6.34
C GLY A 214 12.36 -5.64 -7.09
N ILE A 215 11.37 -5.03 -6.45
CA ILE A 215 10.03 -4.78 -7.00
C ILE A 215 9.88 -3.28 -7.25
N GLU A 216 9.52 -2.92 -8.47
CA GLU A 216 9.29 -1.55 -8.89
C GLU A 216 7.87 -1.43 -9.46
N VAL A 217 7.04 -0.65 -8.78
CA VAL A 217 5.68 -0.29 -9.20
C VAL A 217 5.73 1.15 -9.69
N ASP A 218 5.91 1.31 -11.00
CA ASP A 218 6.09 2.57 -11.72
C ASP A 218 4.82 2.96 -12.48
N GLY A 219 3.91 3.62 -11.78
CA GLY A 219 2.66 4.10 -12.35
C GLY A 219 2.11 5.23 -11.52
N ASN A 220 0.81 5.44 -11.60
CA ASN A 220 0.10 6.38 -10.76
C ASN A 220 -0.80 5.65 -9.75
N SER A 221 -1.20 6.35 -8.72
CA SER A 221 -2.11 5.85 -7.69
C SER A 221 -3.57 5.79 -8.13
N ASP A 222 -3.91 6.53 -9.19
CA ASP A 222 -5.24 6.62 -9.77
C ASP A 222 -5.16 6.60 -11.30
N LEU A 223 -6.34 6.49 -11.94
CA LEU A 223 -6.51 6.75 -13.36
C LEU A 223 -5.91 8.11 -13.74
N PRO A 224 -5.36 8.27 -14.96
CA PRO A 224 -5.56 7.43 -16.14
C PRO A 224 -4.50 6.33 -16.37
N ASN A 225 -3.50 6.21 -15.49
CA ASN A 225 -2.39 5.26 -15.62
C ASN A 225 -2.10 4.57 -14.28
N GLU A 226 -3.04 3.73 -13.87
CA GLU A 226 -3.12 3.20 -12.51
C GLU A 226 -2.26 1.94 -12.33
N SER A 227 -1.40 1.91 -11.31
CA SER A 227 -0.72 0.68 -10.87
C SER A 227 -1.07 0.36 -9.42
N SER A 228 -2.19 -0.32 -9.20
CA SER A 228 -2.80 -0.41 -7.87
C SER A 228 -3.28 -1.81 -7.47
N GLY A 229 -3.46 -2.04 -6.18
CA GLY A 229 -4.12 -3.25 -5.68
C GLY A 229 -3.39 -4.56 -6.02
N ASN A 230 -2.10 -4.52 -6.35
CA ASN A 230 -1.31 -5.72 -6.58
C ASN A 230 -0.84 -6.30 -5.25
N THR A 231 -0.90 -7.62 -5.11
CA THR A 231 -0.52 -8.33 -3.89
C THR A 231 0.79 -9.06 -4.10
N PHE A 232 1.79 -8.73 -3.28
CA PHE A 232 3.07 -9.42 -3.20
C PHE A 232 3.22 -10.04 -1.81
N HIS A 233 3.31 -11.36 -1.72
CA HIS A 233 3.45 -12.06 -0.44
C HIS A 233 4.43 -13.23 -0.50
N ASP A 234 4.93 -13.62 0.67
CA ASP A 234 5.99 -14.61 0.83
C ASP A 234 7.27 -14.23 0.05
N ILE A 235 7.67 -12.96 0.13
CA ILE A 235 8.84 -12.44 -0.60
C ILE A 235 10.09 -12.59 0.27
N GLN A 236 11.18 -13.10 -0.31
CA GLN A 236 12.50 -13.04 0.31
C GLN A 236 13.51 -12.37 -0.61
N VAL A 237 14.25 -11.39 -0.07
CA VAL A 237 15.26 -10.64 -0.84
C VAL A 237 16.61 -10.69 -0.17
N GLN A 238 17.60 -11.21 -0.88
CA GLN A 238 19.00 -11.24 -0.49
C GLN A 238 19.73 -10.04 -1.12
N CYS A 239 20.02 -9.03 -0.30
CA CYS A 239 20.76 -7.86 -0.77
C CYS A 239 22.23 -8.19 -1.05
N ARG A 240 22.78 -7.53 -2.07
CA ARG A 240 24.20 -7.57 -2.47
C ARG A 240 24.71 -6.15 -2.67
N GLN A 241 25.99 -6.02 -3.02
CA GLN A 241 26.64 -4.71 -3.20
C GLN A 241 25.93 -3.83 -4.23
N GLN A 242 25.45 -4.42 -5.33
CA GLN A 242 24.74 -3.73 -6.40
C GLN A 242 23.29 -3.35 -6.07
N THR A 243 22.72 -3.87 -4.98
CA THR A 243 21.32 -3.59 -4.60
C THR A 243 21.18 -2.14 -4.16
N LYS A 244 20.23 -1.42 -4.76
CA LYS A 244 19.94 0.01 -4.53
C LYS A 244 18.66 0.21 -3.73
N LYS A 245 17.58 -0.51 -4.09
CA LYS A 245 16.28 -0.51 -3.40
C LYS A 245 15.63 -1.88 -3.58
N VAL A 246 14.98 -2.38 -2.54
CA VAL A 246 14.22 -3.64 -2.61
C VAL A 246 12.81 -3.38 -3.11
N ILE A 247 12.16 -2.30 -2.66
CA ILE A 247 10.84 -1.88 -3.15
C ILE A 247 10.87 -0.40 -3.51
N ARG A 248 10.32 -0.05 -4.68
CA ARG A 248 9.96 1.31 -5.07
C ARG A 248 8.52 1.32 -5.54
N CYS A 249 7.69 2.17 -4.97
CA CYS A 249 6.26 2.19 -5.30
C CYS A 249 5.75 3.62 -5.46
N THR A 250 5.15 3.90 -6.62
CA THR A 250 4.44 5.16 -6.92
C THR A 250 2.92 4.98 -6.94
N GLY A 251 2.44 3.74 -7.04
CA GLY A 251 1.00 3.42 -7.07
C GLY A 251 0.32 3.30 -5.71
N ALA A 252 -0.88 2.72 -5.70
CA ALA A 252 -1.77 2.68 -4.54
C ALA A 252 -2.29 1.31 -4.17
N TYR A 253 -2.69 1.12 -2.91
CA TYR A 253 -3.32 -0.13 -2.42
C TYR A 253 -2.51 -1.42 -2.66
N ASN A 254 -1.23 -1.31 -3.02
CA ASN A 254 -0.38 -2.48 -3.20
C ASN A 254 0.02 -3.01 -1.81
N THR A 255 0.09 -4.33 -1.69
CA THR A 255 0.47 -4.98 -0.43
C THR A 255 1.78 -5.73 -0.61
N PHE A 256 2.73 -5.51 0.30
CA PHE A 256 4.04 -6.15 0.30
C PHE A 256 4.27 -6.85 1.63
N ASP A 257 4.46 -8.17 1.61
CA ASP A 257 4.90 -8.97 2.75
C ASP A 257 6.27 -9.59 2.43
N CYS A 258 7.33 -9.09 3.09
CA CYS A 258 8.69 -9.40 2.70
C CYS A 258 9.69 -9.59 3.86
N MET A 259 10.61 -10.52 3.66
CA MET A 259 11.82 -10.70 4.46
C MET A 259 13.04 -10.24 3.67
N ILE A 260 13.79 -9.29 4.20
CA ILE A 260 14.92 -8.65 3.51
C ILE A 260 16.21 -8.92 4.30
N TRP A 261 17.16 -9.58 3.65
CA TRP A 261 18.41 -10.07 4.23
C TRP A 261 19.61 -9.22 3.79
N ASP A 262 20.59 -9.12 4.68
CA ASP A 262 21.91 -8.54 4.44
C ASP A 262 21.94 -7.11 3.84
N THR A 263 21.06 -6.22 4.29
CA THR A 263 21.05 -4.81 3.85
C THR A 263 22.39 -4.09 4.09
N TYR A 264 23.18 -4.54 5.07
CA TYR A 264 24.54 -4.04 5.34
C TYR A 264 25.52 -4.21 4.16
N ARG A 265 25.20 -5.08 3.19
CA ARG A 265 26.03 -5.32 2.00
C ARG A 265 25.81 -4.33 0.88
N MET A 266 24.73 -3.53 0.94
CA MET A 266 24.41 -2.52 -0.08
C MET A 266 25.46 -1.39 -0.07
N SER A 267 25.86 -0.90 -1.25
CA SER A 267 26.82 0.21 -1.34
C SER A 267 26.18 1.61 -1.20
N SER A 268 24.87 1.72 -1.37
CA SER A 268 24.12 2.99 -1.24
C SER A 268 23.69 3.26 0.20
N GLU A 269 23.19 4.47 0.47
CA GLU A 269 22.47 4.78 1.71
C GLU A 269 21.47 3.67 2.05
N GLN A 270 21.33 3.36 3.35
CA GLN A 270 20.49 2.28 3.88
C GLN A 270 18.97 2.54 3.73
N ILE A 271 18.55 3.39 2.79
CA ILE A 271 17.15 3.45 2.36
C ILE A 271 16.92 2.21 1.50
N VAL A 272 16.19 1.24 2.01
CA VAL A 272 15.93 -0.04 1.35
C VAL A 272 14.61 0.01 0.58
N ILE A 273 13.63 0.75 1.09
CA ILE A 273 12.29 0.86 0.51
C ILE A 273 11.94 2.34 0.30
N GLU A 274 11.29 2.65 -0.82
CA GLU A 274 10.79 3.98 -1.13
C GLU A 274 9.34 3.96 -1.62
N PHE A 275 8.50 4.71 -0.92
CA PHE A 275 7.17 5.13 -1.35
C PHE A 275 7.25 6.59 -1.82
N SER A 276 6.89 6.84 -3.07
CA SER A 276 6.98 8.18 -3.66
C SER A 276 5.87 9.10 -3.15
N SER A 277 5.94 10.39 -3.47
CA SER A 277 4.91 11.37 -3.07
C SER A 277 3.52 11.10 -3.64
N ASN A 278 3.45 10.37 -4.76
CA ASN A 278 2.19 10.02 -5.39
C ASN A 278 1.58 8.76 -4.80
N SER A 279 2.38 7.92 -4.12
CA SER A 279 1.90 6.66 -3.56
C SER A 279 0.92 6.89 -2.41
N HIS A 280 -0.11 6.07 -2.31
CA HIS A 280 -0.99 6.11 -1.15
C HIS A 280 -1.67 4.79 -0.80
N ARG A 281 -2.02 4.64 0.48
CA ARG A 281 -2.80 3.48 0.99
C ARG A 281 -2.14 2.12 0.69
N ASN A 282 -0.83 2.08 0.47
CA ASN A 282 -0.08 0.83 0.34
C ASN A 282 0.15 0.23 1.73
N TYR A 283 0.29 -1.09 1.78
CA TYR A 283 0.62 -1.81 3.00
C TYR A 283 1.97 -2.50 2.84
N LEU A 284 2.86 -2.29 3.79
CA LEU A 284 4.16 -2.96 3.87
C LEU A 284 4.29 -3.64 5.23
N PHE A 285 4.60 -4.93 5.20
CA PHE A 285 5.11 -5.69 6.33
C PHE A 285 6.51 -6.19 6.01
N SER A 286 7.50 -5.81 6.81
CA SER A 286 8.89 -6.25 6.61
C SER A 286 9.65 -6.48 7.91
N ASN A 287 10.86 -7.05 7.86
CA ASN A 287 11.76 -7.14 9.00
C ASN A 287 12.62 -5.88 9.23
N LEU A 288 12.38 -4.80 8.47
CA LEU A 288 13.22 -3.62 8.46
C LEU A 288 12.83 -2.57 9.51
N LEU A 289 13.77 -1.68 9.84
CA LEU A 289 13.50 -0.50 10.67
C LEU A 289 12.86 0.60 9.84
N SER A 290 11.95 1.40 10.41
CA SER A 290 11.36 2.57 9.72
C SER A 290 12.42 3.55 9.22
N THR A 291 13.58 3.65 9.86
CA THR A 291 14.71 4.49 9.42
C THR A 291 15.31 4.08 8.07
N THR A 292 15.02 2.87 7.60
CA THR A 292 15.45 2.35 6.29
C THR A 292 14.35 2.46 5.23
N ILE A 293 13.21 3.06 5.58
CA ILE A 293 12.04 3.22 4.72
C ILE A 293 11.81 4.71 4.52
N VAL A 294 11.76 5.15 3.27
CA VAL A 294 11.35 6.51 2.93
C VAL A 294 9.92 6.47 2.44
N ASP A 295 9.03 7.08 3.21
CA ASP A 295 7.63 7.24 2.84
C ASP A 295 7.30 8.72 2.64
N LYS A 296 7.15 9.11 1.36
CA LYS A 296 6.72 10.45 0.94
C LYS A 296 5.23 10.50 0.62
N GLY A 297 4.56 9.34 0.61
CA GLY A 297 3.18 9.18 0.19
C GLY A 297 2.15 9.51 1.27
N GLN A 298 0.90 9.16 1.01
CA GLN A 298 -0.21 9.42 1.93
C GLN A 298 -0.86 8.13 2.42
N TYR A 299 -1.07 8.00 3.73
CA TYR A 299 -1.78 6.86 4.32
C TYR A 299 -1.17 5.49 3.99
N ASN A 300 0.11 5.43 3.60
CA ASN A 300 0.82 4.17 3.54
C ASN A 300 1.00 3.65 4.97
N VAL A 301 0.91 2.34 5.15
CA VAL A 301 1.11 1.68 6.43
C VAL A 301 2.34 0.81 6.32
N CYS A 302 3.40 1.20 7.01
CA CYS A 302 4.63 0.41 7.12
C CYS A 302 4.68 -0.19 8.53
N LYS A 303 4.79 -1.52 8.61
CA LYS A 303 4.96 -2.26 9.85
C LYS A 303 6.21 -3.12 9.78
N SER A 304 6.79 -3.40 10.94
CA SER A 304 7.84 -4.41 11.04
C SER A 304 7.78 -5.21 12.32
N THR A 305 8.25 -6.46 12.24
CA THR A 305 8.35 -7.34 13.42
C THR A 305 9.25 -6.72 14.49
N TYR A 306 10.30 -6.01 14.09
CA TYR A 306 11.16 -5.28 15.03
C TYR A 306 10.36 -4.20 15.77
N GLU A 307 9.66 -3.31 15.07
CA GLU A 307 8.91 -2.22 15.69
C GLU A 307 7.69 -2.69 16.47
N GLU A 308 7.02 -3.76 16.02
CA GLU A 308 5.95 -4.40 16.77
C GLU A 308 6.46 -5.13 18.03
N SER A 309 7.71 -5.63 18.01
CA SER A 309 8.35 -6.25 19.18
C SER A 309 8.81 -5.23 20.22
N LEU A 310 9.04 -3.98 19.81
CA LEU A 310 9.22 -2.87 20.73
C LEU A 310 7.88 -2.63 21.43
N ARG A 311 7.66 -3.29 22.57
CA ARG A 311 6.51 -3.08 23.48
C ARG A 311 6.55 -1.72 24.18
N ILE A 312 7.02 -0.70 23.49
CA ILE A 312 7.08 0.68 23.93
C ILE A 312 6.31 1.45 22.86
N GLN A 313 5.06 1.81 23.14
CA GLN A 313 4.45 2.92 22.41
C GLN A 313 5.40 4.11 22.58
N LEU A 314 6.00 4.57 21.47
CA LEU A 314 6.88 5.72 21.52
C LEU A 314 6.14 6.86 22.22
N PRO A 315 6.77 7.52 23.21
CA PRO A 315 6.16 8.69 23.82
C PRO A 315 5.89 9.74 22.75
N ILE A 316 4.91 10.60 23.03
CA ILE A 316 4.41 11.65 22.14
C ILE A 316 5.57 12.40 21.46
N THR A 317 5.66 12.33 20.13
CA THR A 317 6.74 12.99 19.36
C THR A 317 6.28 14.32 18.76
N LEU A 318 7.19 15.30 18.67
CA LEU A 318 6.89 16.58 18.04
C LEU A 318 6.51 16.39 16.56
N ASN A 319 5.53 17.15 16.07
CA ASN A 319 5.14 17.21 14.64
C ASN A 319 4.47 15.98 14.00
N LYS A 320 4.01 14.98 14.79
CA LYS A 320 3.19 13.87 14.29
C LYS A 320 1.71 14.03 14.67
N PRO A 321 0.74 13.74 13.78
CA PRO A 321 -0.68 13.71 14.10
C PRO A 321 -1.00 12.42 14.87
N HIS A 322 -0.88 12.47 16.19
CA HIS A 322 -1.20 11.34 17.06
C HIS A 322 -1.91 11.85 18.30
N LEU A 323 -2.85 11.03 18.77
CA LEU A 323 -3.68 11.24 19.96
C LEU A 323 -3.75 9.87 20.63
N ILE A 324 -3.16 9.73 21.83
CA ILE A 324 -3.07 8.43 22.52
C ILE A 324 -4.40 8.11 23.21
N GLY A 325 -5.17 9.13 23.57
CA GLY A 325 -6.52 8.99 24.10
C GLY A 325 -7.13 10.33 24.46
N ASN A 326 -8.27 10.28 25.16
CA ASN A 326 -9.03 11.47 25.57
C ASN A 326 -8.16 12.52 26.28
N GLN A 327 -7.17 12.09 27.05
CA GLN A 327 -6.27 12.95 27.82
C GLN A 327 -5.46 13.95 26.98
N ASP A 328 -5.30 13.69 25.67
CA ASP A 328 -4.55 14.57 24.76
C ASP A 328 -5.47 15.53 23.99
N ASP A 329 -6.80 15.37 24.12
CA ASP A 329 -7.79 16.13 23.37
C ASP A 329 -8.01 17.51 23.98
N ILE A 330 -7.47 18.53 23.32
CA ILE A 330 -7.59 19.93 23.78
C ILE A 330 -8.98 20.53 23.50
N LEU A 331 -9.85 19.86 22.74
CA LEU A 331 -11.19 20.37 22.42
C LEU A 331 -12.29 19.85 23.35
N VAL A 332 -11.96 19.02 24.33
CA VAL A 332 -12.94 18.62 25.36
C VAL A 332 -13.42 19.87 26.10
N ASN A 333 -14.74 20.03 26.17
CA ASN A 333 -15.42 21.22 26.69
C ASN A 333 -15.07 22.54 25.97
N ALA A 334 -14.68 22.50 24.69
CA ALA A 334 -14.30 23.68 23.91
C ALA A 334 -15.35 24.81 23.94
N GLN A 335 -16.65 24.49 24.02
CA GLN A 335 -17.74 25.47 24.10
C GLN A 335 -17.66 26.39 25.34
N GLN A 336 -16.96 25.96 26.39
CA GLN A 336 -16.76 26.77 27.59
C GLN A 336 -15.64 27.80 27.42
N LYS A 337 -14.78 27.62 26.40
CA LYS A 337 -13.56 28.39 26.18
C LYS A 337 -13.59 29.21 24.90
N TYR A 338 -14.32 28.72 23.90
CA TYR A 338 -14.28 29.20 22.54
C TYR A 338 -15.68 29.41 21.99
N THR A 339 -15.77 30.26 20.98
CA THR A 339 -17.03 30.45 20.27
C THR A 339 -17.15 29.39 19.19
N ILE A 340 -18.20 28.59 19.27
CA ILE A 340 -18.45 27.47 18.34
C ILE A 340 -19.85 27.64 17.78
N LYS A 341 -19.96 27.70 16.46
CA LYS A 341 -21.25 27.95 15.79
C LYS A 341 -21.33 27.28 14.43
N GLN A 342 -22.53 26.87 14.07
CA GLN A 342 -22.88 26.65 12.68
C GLN A 342 -23.18 28.02 12.05
N VAL A 343 -22.48 28.36 10.96
CA VAL A 343 -22.61 29.67 10.29
C VAL A 343 -23.42 29.61 9.01
N SER A 344 -23.60 28.42 8.44
CA SER A 344 -24.40 28.22 7.22
C SER A 344 -24.90 26.77 7.12
N GLY A 345 -25.80 26.53 6.17
CA GLY A 345 -26.34 25.22 5.85
C GLY A 345 -27.60 24.84 6.63
N LYS A 346 -28.02 23.60 6.44
CA LYS A 346 -29.22 23.04 7.08
C LYS A 346 -29.04 22.92 8.59
N LEU A 347 -30.05 23.31 9.36
CA LEU A 347 -30.04 23.18 10.82
C LEU A 347 -29.98 21.70 11.25
N PRO A 348 -29.45 21.40 12.45
CA PRO A 348 -29.43 20.04 12.97
C PRO A 348 -30.84 19.44 13.05
N TYR A 349 -30.97 18.19 12.60
CA TYR A 349 -32.20 17.39 12.75
C TYR A 349 -32.37 16.89 14.19
N GLY A 350 -31.26 16.68 14.91
CA GLY A 350 -31.29 16.25 16.31
C GLY A 350 -29.93 16.39 16.99
N GLY A 351 -29.95 16.50 18.32
CA GLY A 351 -28.75 16.79 19.11
C GLY A 351 -28.28 18.25 18.99
N ASN A 352 -27.13 18.58 19.58
CA ASN A 352 -26.57 19.92 19.60
C ASN A 352 -25.08 19.89 19.29
N LEU A 353 -24.55 20.91 18.61
CA LEU A 353 -23.13 21.02 18.27
C LEU A 353 -22.20 20.95 19.48
N VAL A 354 -22.67 21.41 20.66
CA VAL A 354 -21.93 21.29 21.92
C VAL A 354 -21.62 19.83 22.29
N ASN A 355 -22.47 18.88 21.90
CA ASN A 355 -22.28 17.47 22.19
C ASN A 355 -20.98 16.92 21.60
N CYS A 356 -20.50 17.49 20.48
CA CYS A 356 -19.28 17.04 19.81
C CYS A 356 -17.99 17.27 20.62
N PHE A 357 -18.07 18.01 21.73
CA PHE A 357 -16.95 18.33 22.61
C PHE A 357 -17.07 17.65 23.98
N ASN A 358 -18.05 16.75 24.13
CA ASN A 358 -18.21 15.91 25.31
C ASN A 358 -17.54 14.55 25.10
N LEU A 359 -17.23 13.87 26.20
CA LEU A 359 -16.66 12.52 26.21
C LEU A 359 -17.71 11.41 26.12
N ILE A 360 -19.00 11.75 26.19
CA ILE A 360 -20.10 10.79 26.04
C ILE A 360 -20.25 10.49 24.55
N ASP A 361 -19.79 9.32 24.15
CA ASP A 361 -19.74 8.82 22.78
C ASP A 361 -21.09 8.75 22.06
N GLU A 362 -22.17 8.47 22.80
CA GLU A 362 -23.54 8.46 22.25
C GLU A 362 -24.15 9.85 22.04
N GLN A 363 -23.50 10.93 22.51
CA GLN A 363 -23.95 12.28 22.23
C GLN A 363 -23.42 12.77 20.87
N SER A 364 -24.28 13.40 20.09
CA SER A 364 -23.92 13.87 18.76
C SER A 364 -24.74 15.09 18.34
N VAL A 365 -24.34 15.69 17.22
CA VAL A 365 -25.20 16.52 16.38
C VAL A 365 -25.48 15.77 15.07
N ASN A 366 -26.74 15.81 14.61
CA ASN A 366 -27.22 14.99 13.52
C ASN A 366 -27.80 15.85 12.41
N TYR A 367 -27.53 15.49 11.17
CA TYR A 367 -28.05 16.15 9.99
C TYR A 367 -28.66 15.11 9.04
N ILE A 368 -29.70 15.52 8.33
CA ILE A 368 -30.40 14.70 7.33
C ILE A 368 -30.54 15.49 6.05
N ASP A 369 -30.39 14.85 4.89
CA ASP A 369 -30.53 15.47 3.56
C ASP A 369 -29.77 16.80 3.42
N VAL A 370 -28.44 16.75 3.59
CA VAL A 370 -27.57 17.92 3.37
C VAL A 370 -27.04 17.89 1.93
N PRO A 371 -27.57 18.74 1.02
CA PRO A 371 -27.13 18.75 -0.37
C PRO A 371 -25.80 19.51 -0.53
N ASP A 372 -25.08 19.22 -1.61
CA ASP A 372 -23.83 19.93 -1.96
C ASP A 372 -24.05 21.42 -2.23
N SER A 373 -25.25 21.81 -2.67
CA SER A 373 -25.61 23.21 -2.93
C SER A 373 -25.89 24.02 -1.65
N ASN A 374 -26.06 23.35 -0.50
CA ASN A 374 -26.30 24.00 0.79
C ASN A 374 -25.60 23.22 1.91
N PRO A 375 -24.25 23.21 1.91
CA PRO A 375 -23.47 22.43 2.86
C PRO A 375 -23.59 23.01 4.27
N VAL A 376 -23.47 22.15 5.27
CA VAL A 376 -23.33 22.57 6.68
C VAL A 376 -21.94 23.18 6.85
N VAL A 377 -21.88 24.40 7.37
CA VAL A 377 -20.61 25.09 7.66
C VAL A 377 -20.53 25.39 9.16
N ILE A 378 -19.52 24.82 9.82
CA ILE A 378 -19.24 25.02 11.25
C ILE A 378 -17.95 25.81 11.39
N GLU A 379 -17.95 26.82 12.25
CA GLU A 379 -16.78 27.62 12.61
C GLU A 379 -16.46 27.49 14.10
N LEU A 380 -15.19 27.23 14.37
CA LEU A 380 -14.55 27.24 15.68
C LEU A 380 -13.67 28.49 15.74
N ASP A 381 -13.97 29.40 16.66
CA ASP A 381 -13.26 30.65 16.83
C ASP A 381 -12.46 30.67 18.14
N PHE A 382 -11.14 30.63 17.97
CA PHE A 382 -10.12 30.66 19.01
C PHE A 382 -9.48 32.05 19.15
N THR A 383 -9.99 33.10 18.49
CA THR A 383 -9.32 34.41 18.39
C THR A 383 -8.93 35.02 19.74
N ASN A 384 -9.76 34.87 20.77
CA ASN A 384 -9.49 35.40 22.10
C ASN A 384 -8.42 34.61 22.87
N ASN A 385 -8.20 33.35 22.52
CA ASN A 385 -7.17 32.50 23.10
C ASN A 385 -6.66 31.50 22.04
N PRO A 386 -5.80 31.96 21.10
CA PRO A 386 -5.40 31.16 19.93
C PRO A 386 -4.70 29.87 20.35
N ILE A 387 -5.03 28.77 19.69
CA ILE A 387 -4.40 27.47 19.98
C ILE A 387 -2.95 27.51 19.50
N LYS A 388 -2.00 27.20 20.37
CA LYS A 388 -0.57 27.26 20.04
C LYS A 388 -0.05 25.89 19.63
N MET A 389 0.80 25.83 18.60
CA MET A 389 1.45 24.59 18.13
C MET A 389 0.47 23.43 17.93
N LEU A 390 -0.62 23.67 17.19
CA LEU A 390 -1.54 22.62 16.77
C LEU A 390 -0.81 21.59 15.90
N ASN A 391 -1.06 20.30 16.14
CA ASN A 391 -0.53 19.21 15.34
C ASN A 391 -1.58 18.53 14.47
N CYS A 392 -2.81 18.39 14.98
CA CYS A 392 -3.91 17.79 14.24
C CYS A 392 -5.27 18.28 14.73
N PHE A 393 -6.24 18.16 13.84
CA PHE A 393 -7.67 18.29 14.11
C PHE A 393 -8.36 17.06 13.52
N GLY A 394 -9.41 16.56 14.16
CA GLY A 394 -10.14 15.41 13.64
C GLY A 394 -11.60 15.39 14.05
N MET A 395 -12.36 14.56 13.34
CA MET A 395 -13.78 14.33 13.59
C MET A 395 -14.11 12.85 13.53
N TYR A 396 -15.01 12.43 14.41
CA TYR A 396 -15.56 11.06 14.45
C TYR A 396 -17.06 11.08 14.16
N PHE A 397 -17.48 10.18 13.28
CA PHE A 397 -18.86 9.98 12.86
C PHE A 397 -19.30 8.58 13.28
N GLY A 398 -20.29 8.51 14.16
CA GLY A 398 -20.76 7.24 14.71
C GLY A 398 -21.66 6.48 13.75
N TRP A 399 -21.72 5.16 13.97
CA TRP A 399 -22.73 4.27 13.36
C TRP A 399 -22.63 4.17 11.82
N GLY A 400 -21.47 4.42 11.23
CA GLY A 400 -21.31 4.43 9.77
C GLY A 400 -22.00 5.60 9.06
N GLU A 401 -22.56 6.55 9.82
CA GLU A 401 -23.33 7.67 9.29
C GLU A 401 -22.43 8.91 9.14
N SER A 402 -21.69 8.97 8.03
CA SER A 402 -20.71 10.02 7.76
C SER A 402 -21.10 10.88 6.55
N PRO A 403 -20.68 12.15 6.52
CA PRO A 403 -20.84 12.99 5.34
C PRO A 403 -19.98 12.45 4.20
N LYS A 404 -20.48 12.55 2.96
CA LYS A 404 -19.76 12.10 1.76
C LYS A 404 -18.65 13.06 1.34
N LYS A 405 -18.83 14.37 1.60
CA LYS A 405 -17.85 15.41 1.31
C LYS A 405 -17.49 16.17 2.58
N ILE A 406 -16.19 16.31 2.82
CA ILE A 406 -15.66 16.99 4.01
C ILE A 406 -14.55 17.92 3.59
N LYS A 407 -14.67 19.20 3.94
CA LYS A 407 -13.59 20.17 3.81
C LYS A 407 -13.26 20.77 5.17
N VAL A 408 -11.99 20.77 5.54
CA VAL A 408 -11.48 21.41 6.76
C VAL A 408 -10.51 22.51 6.35
N GLU A 409 -10.74 23.71 6.86
CA GLU A 409 -9.96 24.91 6.60
C GLU A 409 -9.58 25.58 7.91
N TYR A 410 -8.52 26.38 7.90
CA TYR A 410 -8.08 27.12 9.08
C TYR A 410 -7.46 28.46 8.77
N ALA A 411 -7.44 29.35 9.76
CA ALA A 411 -6.81 30.66 9.67
C ALA A 411 -5.74 30.83 10.75
N LEU A 412 -4.58 31.34 10.33
CA LEU A 412 -3.41 31.61 11.19
C LEU A 412 -3.42 33.02 11.80
N SER A 413 -4.44 33.82 11.50
CA SER A 413 -4.70 35.11 12.15
C SER A 413 -6.21 35.38 12.19
N ALA A 414 -6.65 36.28 13.08
CA ALA A 414 -8.07 36.57 13.30
C ALA A 414 -8.83 37.02 12.04
N THR A 415 -8.13 37.73 11.15
CA THR A 415 -8.63 38.28 9.87
C THR A 415 -7.92 37.67 8.66
N GLY A 416 -7.17 36.59 8.85
CA GLY A 416 -6.36 35.96 7.81
C GLY A 416 -7.18 35.18 6.78
N ASN A 417 -6.49 34.82 5.70
CA ASN A 417 -7.06 33.93 4.68
C ASN A 417 -7.22 32.51 5.21
N TRP A 418 -8.25 31.82 4.72
CA TRP A 418 -8.47 30.41 4.99
C TRP A 418 -7.48 29.57 4.18
N VAL A 419 -6.84 28.62 4.86
CA VAL A 419 -5.96 27.60 4.29
C VAL A 419 -6.67 26.27 4.36
N VAL A 420 -6.72 25.53 3.26
CA VAL A 420 -7.31 24.20 3.21
C VAL A 420 -6.38 23.21 3.91
N ALA A 421 -6.86 22.58 4.98
CA ALA A 421 -6.16 21.50 5.67
C ALA A 421 -6.49 20.12 5.08
N SER A 422 -7.74 19.93 4.66
CA SER A 422 -8.20 18.69 4.05
C SER A 422 -9.38 18.98 3.15
N ASP A 423 -9.41 18.35 1.98
CA ASP A 423 -10.52 18.39 1.04
C ASP A 423 -10.79 16.96 0.60
N VAL A 424 -11.88 16.38 1.11
CA VAL A 424 -12.25 14.98 0.92
C VAL A 424 -13.52 14.95 0.07
N PRO A 425 -13.39 14.76 -1.26
CA PRO A 425 -14.53 14.78 -2.17
C PRO A 425 -15.37 13.49 -2.12
N LEU A 426 -14.83 12.43 -1.51
CA LEU A 426 -15.50 11.16 -1.27
C LEU A 426 -14.99 10.52 0.03
N ASN A 427 -15.76 10.66 1.10
CA ASN A 427 -15.51 10.02 2.38
C ASN A 427 -16.34 8.73 2.50
N VAL A 428 -15.67 7.64 2.85
CA VAL A 428 -16.26 6.32 3.13
C VAL A 428 -15.93 5.82 4.54
N GLY A 429 -15.24 6.63 5.34
CA GLY A 429 -14.81 6.29 6.68
C GLY A 429 -15.57 7.03 7.78
N ASP A 430 -15.36 6.55 9.00
CA ASP A 430 -16.02 7.07 10.21
C ASP A 430 -15.14 8.06 10.98
N THR A 431 -13.90 8.29 10.52
CA THR A 431 -12.98 9.24 11.14
C THR A 431 -12.20 9.98 10.07
N ILE A 432 -12.05 11.29 10.25
CA ILE A 432 -11.13 12.11 9.48
C ILE A 432 -10.14 12.77 10.43
N ILE A 433 -8.86 12.77 10.05
CA ILE A 433 -7.80 13.50 10.76
C ILE A 433 -7.09 14.39 9.74
N SER A 434 -7.18 15.69 9.97
CA SER A 434 -6.48 16.72 9.20
C SER A 434 -5.14 17.03 9.85
N ASN A 435 -4.05 16.87 9.09
CA ASN A 435 -2.71 17.27 9.53
C ASN A 435 -2.58 18.81 9.46
N MET A 436 -2.97 19.46 10.56
CA MET A 436 -3.00 20.90 10.67
C MET A 436 -1.85 21.38 11.54
N LYS A 437 -0.83 21.95 10.90
CA LYS A 437 0.34 22.52 11.57
C LYS A 437 0.17 24.04 11.67
N ALA A 438 -0.13 24.50 12.86
CA ALA A 438 -0.29 25.93 13.13
C ALA A 438 0.50 26.31 14.38
N SER A 439 1.47 27.21 14.24
CA SER A 439 2.17 27.79 15.39
C SER A 439 1.22 28.59 16.27
N GLN A 440 0.26 29.28 15.65
CA GLN A 440 -0.92 29.88 16.27
C GLN A 440 -2.13 29.67 15.36
N LEU A 441 -3.18 29.07 15.90
CA LEU A 441 -4.44 28.79 15.22
C LEU A 441 -5.52 29.72 15.79
N TYR A 442 -6.15 30.49 14.91
CA TYR A 442 -7.19 31.43 15.32
C TYR A 442 -8.58 30.90 14.99
N LYS A 443 -8.75 30.24 13.84
CA LYS A 443 -10.06 29.73 13.42
C LYS A 443 -9.94 28.41 12.67
N VAL A 444 -10.99 27.59 12.79
CA VAL A 444 -11.20 26.40 11.97
C VAL A 444 -12.60 26.49 11.36
N ARG A 445 -12.71 26.14 10.08
CA ARG A 445 -13.96 26.05 9.34
C ARG A 445 -14.11 24.65 8.77
N ILE A 446 -15.28 24.07 8.94
CA ILE A 446 -15.61 22.72 8.53
C ILE A 446 -16.82 22.81 7.62
N THR A 447 -16.72 22.27 6.40
CA THR A 447 -17.81 22.23 5.43
C THR A 447 -18.16 20.78 5.12
N LEU A 448 -19.43 20.41 5.31
CA LEU A 448 -19.91 19.03 5.20
C LEU A 448 -21.13 18.94 4.27
N SER A 449 -21.13 17.98 3.35
CA SER A 449 -22.29 17.68 2.51
C SER A 449 -22.38 16.22 2.09
N GLY A 450 -23.55 15.83 1.60
CA GLY A 450 -23.86 14.45 1.24
C GLY A 450 -23.91 13.52 2.45
N TYR A 451 -24.02 12.23 2.18
CA TYR A 451 -24.18 11.18 3.17
C TYR A 451 -23.68 9.86 2.60
N SER A 452 -23.17 8.98 3.47
CA SER A 452 -22.68 7.65 3.10
C SER A 452 -23.76 6.56 3.11
N GLN A 453 -24.90 6.79 3.78
CA GLN A 453 -25.97 5.82 3.98
C GLN A 453 -27.28 6.21 3.26
N ASP A 454 -28.09 5.20 2.88
CA ASP A 454 -29.34 5.36 2.12
C ASP A 454 -30.41 6.20 2.83
N HIS A 455 -30.42 6.17 4.17
CA HIS A 455 -31.32 6.99 4.99
C HIS A 455 -30.85 8.45 5.13
N LYS A 456 -29.83 8.85 4.36
CA LYS A 456 -29.42 10.23 4.10
C LYS A 456 -29.00 11.05 5.32
N ARG A 457 -28.53 10.37 6.36
CA ARG A 457 -28.12 10.98 7.62
C ARG A 457 -26.61 10.90 7.79
N PHE A 458 -26.05 11.92 8.42
CA PHE A 458 -24.75 11.82 9.08
C PHE A 458 -24.80 12.42 10.48
N ARG A 459 -23.91 11.96 11.35
CA ARG A 459 -23.81 12.43 12.73
C ARG A 459 -22.37 12.72 13.10
N ILE A 460 -22.14 13.81 13.83
CA ILE A 460 -20.82 14.14 14.37
C ILE A 460 -20.87 13.84 15.87
N ASN A 461 -20.18 12.78 16.28
CA ASN A 461 -20.08 12.38 17.67
C ASN A 461 -18.94 13.12 18.38
N ARG A 462 -17.85 13.40 17.65
CA ARG A 462 -16.70 14.08 18.24
C ARG A 462 -15.96 15.00 17.28
N MET A 463 -15.50 16.13 17.81
CA MET A 463 -14.44 16.95 17.23
C MET A 463 -13.30 17.04 18.24
N PHE A 464 -12.09 16.73 17.81
CA PHE A 464 -10.92 16.62 18.68
C PHE A 464 -9.70 17.28 18.06
N ALA A 465 -8.76 17.68 18.90
CA ALA A 465 -7.48 18.21 18.42
C ALA A 465 -6.35 17.95 19.42
N ARG A 466 -5.11 18.07 18.94
CA ARG A 466 -3.91 17.97 19.79
C ARG A 466 -2.95 19.12 19.51
N SER A 467 -2.35 19.61 20.59
CA SER A 467 -1.30 20.63 20.58
C SER A 467 -0.03 20.09 21.25
N SER A 468 1.13 20.60 20.83
CA SER A 468 2.41 20.35 21.51
C SER A 468 2.65 21.27 22.71
N MET A 469 1.84 22.32 22.91
CA MET A 469 2.02 23.32 23.97
C MET A 469 0.81 23.50 24.88
N GLU A 470 -0.32 22.87 24.56
CA GLU A 470 -1.50 22.86 25.40
C GLU A 470 -1.76 21.47 25.94
N ASN A 471 -2.14 21.43 27.21
CA ASN A 471 -2.60 20.22 27.87
C ASN A 471 -3.98 19.86 27.32
N GLY A 472 -4.26 18.56 27.13
CA GLY A 472 -5.61 18.10 26.81
C GLY A 472 -6.62 18.51 27.89
N ASN A 473 -7.90 18.33 27.64
CA ASN A 473 -8.96 18.82 28.52
C ASN A 473 -9.84 17.72 29.12
N ALA A 474 -9.55 16.45 28.83
CA ALA A 474 -10.06 15.30 29.57
C ALA A 474 -9.03 14.79 30.58
N TRP A 475 -8.86 15.52 31.69
CA TRP A 475 -7.94 15.14 32.78
C TRP A 475 -8.62 14.27 33.84
N LEU A 476 -7.87 13.48 34.65
CA LEU A 476 -6.55 13.75 35.29
C LEU A 476 -5.42 12.74 34.93
N ALA A 477 -4.16 13.17 34.68
CA ALA A 477 -3.18 13.49 35.73
C ALA A 477 -2.02 14.45 35.31
N THR A 478 -1.50 15.19 36.29
CA THR A 478 -0.23 15.95 36.20
C THR A 478 0.79 15.35 37.20
N THR A 479 1.71 14.50 36.75
CA THR A 479 2.81 13.88 37.54
C THR A 479 2.44 13.17 38.87
N GLY A 480 1.27 12.52 39.00
CA GLY A 480 1.05 11.49 40.03
C GLY A 480 -0.31 10.75 39.99
N GLY A 481 -0.30 9.41 40.20
CA GLY A 481 -1.48 8.49 40.36
C GLY A 481 -1.72 8.10 41.83
N ARG A 482 -2.33 6.96 42.24
CA ARG A 482 -3.68 6.38 41.99
C ARG A 482 -4.65 6.96 43.04
N MET A 483 -5.96 7.09 42.77
CA MET A 483 -6.95 7.32 43.85
C MET A 483 -8.09 6.30 43.76
N PHE A 484 -8.06 5.31 44.65
CA PHE A 484 -9.10 4.30 44.77
C PHE A 484 -10.16 4.74 45.78
N GLY A 485 -11.45 4.64 45.40
CA GLY A 485 -12.63 4.63 46.27
C GLY A 485 -13.01 5.93 46.98
N ASP A 486 -12.03 6.74 47.35
CA ASP A 486 -12.15 7.74 48.41
C ASP A 486 -12.25 9.17 47.92
N ILE A 487 -12.14 9.47 46.62
CA ILE A 487 -12.30 10.84 46.10
C ILE A 487 -13.29 10.87 44.93
N GLU A 488 -14.35 11.68 45.06
CA GLU A 488 -15.34 11.97 44.02
C GLU A 488 -15.34 13.48 43.72
N ILE A 489 -15.54 13.86 42.45
CA ILE A 489 -15.72 15.26 42.05
C ILE A 489 -17.15 15.41 41.54
N GLU A 490 -18.00 16.14 42.27
CA GLU A 490 -19.39 16.40 41.89
C GLU A 490 -19.57 17.88 41.54
N ALA A 491 -20.14 18.19 40.37
CA ALA A 491 -20.25 19.55 39.84
C ALA A 491 -20.95 20.56 40.78
N SER A 492 -21.85 20.10 41.67
CA SER A 492 -22.55 20.94 42.64
C SER A 492 -22.03 20.80 44.09
N LYS A 493 -21.17 19.81 44.36
CA LYS A 493 -20.67 19.52 45.72
C LYS A 493 -19.16 19.66 45.87
N GLY A 494 -18.40 19.84 44.80
CA GLY A 494 -16.95 19.99 44.84
C GLY A 494 -16.22 18.65 45.06
N ILE A 495 -15.07 18.71 45.72
CA ILE A 495 -14.27 17.53 46.07
C ILE A 495 -14.93 16.84 47.27
N ILE A 496 -15.28 15.57 47.11
CA ILE A 496 -15.85 14.71 48.15
C ILE A 496 -14.83 13.64 48.50
N MET A 497 -14.53 13.47 49.78
CA MET A 497 -13.71 12.38 50.29
C MET A 497 -14.57 11.32 50.98
N LYS A 498 -14.30 10.02 50.78
CA LYS A 498 -14.95 8.93 51.52
C LYS A 498 -14.07 8.43 52.65
N THR A 499 -14.69 8.10 53.77
CA THR A 499 -14.06 7.32 54.83
C THR A 499 -14.09 5.83 54.49
N ALA A 500 -13.28 5.03 55.19
CA ALA A 500 -13.32 3.56 55.08
C ALA A 500 -14.71 2.95 55.38
N SER A 501 -15.55 3.66 56.12
CA SER A 501 -16.95 3.27 56.40
C SER A 501 -17.96 3.73 55.34
N GLY A 502 -17.51 4.39 54.27
CA GLY A 502 -18.34 4.90 53.18
C GLY A 502 -18.95 6.29 53.40
N ALA A 503 -18.65 6.98 54.51
CA ALA A 503 -19.18 8.31 54.78
C ALA A 503 -18.53 9.35 53.85
N LYS A 504 -19.34 10.20 53.22
CA LYS A 504 -18.90 11.23 52.28
C LYS A 504 -18.65 12.56 52.98
N TRP A 505 -17.58 13.25 52.61
CA TRP A 505 -17.17 14.54 53.18
C TRP A 505 -16.84 15.53 52.08
N LYS A 506 -17.57 16.63 51.99
CA LYS A 506 -17.23 17.77 51.15
C LYS A 506 -16.01 18.47 51.70
N VAL A 507 -15.07 18.83 50.81
CA VAL A 507 -13.89 19.62 51.14
C VAL A 507 -14.01 20.99 50.49
N THR A 508 -13.91 22.04 51.30
CA THR A 508 -13.89 23.45 50.84
C THR A 508 -12.77 24.23 51.54
N ILE A 509 -12.42 25.39 51.00
CA ILE A 509 -11.49 26.33 51.64
C ILE A 509 -12.29 27.60 51.98
N ASN A 510 -12.17 28.11 53.20
CA ASN A 510 -12.80 29.38 53.59
C ASN A 510 -11.96 30.60 53.18
N GLU A 511 -12.50 31.79 53.39
CA GLU A 511 -11.81 33.06 53.03
C GLU A 511 -10.48 33.27 53.78
N ALA A 512 -10.28 32.60 54.91
CA ALA A 512 -9.01 32.59 55.64
C ALA A 512 -8.02 31.53 55.15
N GLY A 513 -8.34 30.79 54.07
CA GLY A 513 -7.50 29.72 53.53
C GLY A 513 -7.55 28.42 54.32
N GLN A 514 -8.46 28.27 55.29
CA GLN A 514 -8.58 27.07 56.11
C GLN A 514 -9.40 26.01 55.40
N LEU A 515 -8.93 24.75 55.51
CA LEU A 515 -9.64 23.59 55.01
C LEU A 515 -10.86 23.30 55.90
N ILE A 516 -12.05 23.26 55.28
CA ILE A 516 -13.31 22.88 55.92
C ILE A 516 -13.75 21.54 55.35
N THR A 517 -14.08 20.61 56.23
CA THR A 517 -14.72 19.34 55.86
C THR A 517 -16.15 19.32 56.37
N THR A 518 -17.11 19.05 55.48
CA THR A 518 -18.53 18.96 55.83
C THR A 518 -19.05 17.58 55.47
N LYS A 519 -19.58 16.83 56.43
CA LYS A 519 -20.18 15.53 56.15
C LYS A 519 -21.40 15.71 55.23
N ILE A 520 -21.44 14.97 54.15
CA ILE A 520 -22.59 14.89 53.24
C ILE A 520 -23.32 13.58 53.56
N THR A 521 -24.61 13.70 53.86
CA THR A 521 -25.53 12.56 54.02
C THR A 521 -25.92 11.95 52.69
#